data_AF-W3WMX5-F1
#
_entry.id   AF-W3WMX5-F1
#
_cell.length_a   1.000
_cell.length_b   1.000
_cell.length_c   1.000
_cell.angle_alpha   90.00
_cell.angle_beta   90.00
_cell.angle_gamma   90.00
#
_symmetry.space_group_name_H-M   'P 1'
#
loop_
_entity.id
_entity.type
_entity.pdbx_description
1 polymer ?
#
loop_
_entity_poly.entity_id
_entity_poly.type
_entity_poly.pdbx_seq_one_letter_code
_entity_poly.pdbx_strand_id
1 'polypeptide(L)'
;MTLSYQIWEAGSDIALLLLAMKLITSQPQRGFAASENYLYTASKRYAALLENVGTTSIVYLQAILLISLYEYGQGVYPAAYMTVGQCIRYAELLGLPSYRNTSAVLGHPVSSFCHSLFE
;
A
#
# COMPACT_ATOMS: atom_id res chain seq x y z
N MET A 1 -16.65 15.61 -22.80
CA MET A 1 -17.35 15.32 -21.52
C MET A 1 -16.69 14.20 -20.69
N THR A 2 -15.54 13.65 -21.10
CA THR A 2 -14.83 12.55 -20.41
C THR A 2 -13.83 12.99 -19.33
N LEU A 3 -13.47 14.27 -19.30
CA LEU A 3 -12.43 14.79 -18.38
C LEU A 3 -12.91 14.87 -16.91
N SER A 4 -14.21 15.10 -16.68
CA SER A 4 -14.75 15.18 -15.32
C SER A 4 -14.76 13.81 -14.64
N TYR A 5 -15.11 12.74 -15.34
CA TYR A 5 -15.20 11.38 -14.79
C TYR A 5 -13.86 10.89 -14.20
N GLN A 6 -12.76 11.13 -14.91
CA GLN A 6 -11.41 10.78 -14.47
C GLN A 6 -10.97 11.48 -13.19
N ILE A 7 -11.44 12.72 -12.95
CA ILE A 7 -11.12 13.47 -11.72
C ILE A 7 -11.84 12.88 -10.51
N TRP A 8 -13.07 12.38 -10.68
CA TRP A 8 -13.82 11.73 -9.60
C TRP A 8 -13.26 10.35 -9.26
N GLU A 9 -12.86 9.55 -10.26
CA GLU A 9 -12.13 8.29 -10.03
C GLU A 9 -10.80 8.52 -9.31
N ALA A 10 -9.97 9.44 -9.83
CA ALA A 10 -8.67 9.76 -9.23
C ALA A 10 -8.82 10.33 -7.81
N GLY A 11 -9.90 11.07 -7.53
CA GLY A 11 -10.20 11.59 -6.20
C GLY A 11 -10.39 10.50 -5.15
N SER A 12 -10.97 9.35 -5.54
CA SER A 12 -11.19 8.23 -4.62
C SER A 12 -9.89 7.52 -4.23
N ASP A 13 -8.98 7.29 -5.17
CA ASP A 13 -7.66 6.71 -4.89
C ASP A 13 -6.83 7.62 -3.98
N ILE A 14 -6.85 8.93 -4.26
CA ILE A 14 -6.14 9.93 -3.46
C ILE A 14 -6.73 10.02 -2.05
N ALA A 15 -8.06 9.95 -1.91
CA ALA A 15 -8.72 9.92 -0.61
C ALA A 15 -8.30 8.69 0.20
N LEU A 16 -8.21 7.51 -0.43
CA LEU A 16 -7.71 6.29 0.22
C LEU A 16 -6.25 6.45 0.66
N LEU A 17 -5.40 7.02 -0.21
CA LEU A 17 -3.99 7.25 0.10
C LEU A 17 -3.81 8.23 1.26
N LEU A 18 -4.53 9.35 1.27
CA LEU A 18 -4.50 10.31 2.37
C LEU A 18 -4.99 9.68 3.68
N LEU A 19 -6.03 8.85 3.63
CA LEU A 19 -6.51 8.10 4.78
C LEU A 19 -5.45 7.11 5.30
N ALA A 20 -4.76 6.39 4.40
CA ALA A 20 -3.68 5.46 4.75
C ALA A 20 -2.44 6.18 5.32
N MET A 21 -2.08 7.34 4.76
CA MET A 21 -1.02 8.20 5.33
C MET A 21 -1.40 8.68 6.72
N LYS A 22 -2.63 9.15 6.91
CA LYS A 22 -3.13 9.57 8.23
C LYS A 22 -3.06 8.41 9.24
N LEU A 23 -3.42 7.21 8.80
CA LEU A 23 -3.38 6.01 9.62
C LEU A 23 -1.95 5.65 10.09
N ILE A 24 -0.93 5.76 9.24
CA ILE A 24 0.48 5.55 9.66
C ILE A 24 0.97 6.66 10.60
N THR A 25 0.58 7.91 10.35
CA THR A 25 0.98 9.03 11.22
C THR A 25 0.25 9.05 12.56
N SER A 26 -0.89 8.36 12.66
CA SER A 26 -1.63 8.25 13.90
C SER A 26 -0.83 7.42 14.89
N GLN A 27 -0.50 8.02 16.03
CA GLN A 27 0.21 7.31 17.09
C GLN A 27 -0.58 6.04 17.48
N PRO A 28 0.08 4.89 17.62
CA PRO A 28 -0.59 3.70 18.10
C PRO A 28 -1.10 3.99 19.52
N GLN A 29 -2.42 4.02 19.69
CA GLN A 29 -3.01 4.13 21.01
C GLN A 29 -2.58 2.89 21.80
N ARG A 30 -1.63 3.08 22.73
CA ARG A 30 -1.10 2.04 23.61
C ARG A 30 -2.27 1.32 24.29
N GLY A 31 -2.47 0.04 23.97
CA GLY A 31 -3.42 -0.84 24.64
C GLY A 31 -4.68 -1.24 23.85
N PHE A 32 -4.90 -0.72 22.64
CA PHE A 32 -5.98 -1.20 21.77
C PHE A 32 -5.46 -2.20 20.74
N ALA A 33 -6.26 -3.22 20.43
CA ALA A 33 -5.93 -4.12 19.33
C ALA A 33 -5.95 -3.33 18.02
N ALA A 34 -5.02 -3.58 17.12
CA ALA A 34 -4.92 -2.91 15.82
C ALA A 34 -6.24 -2.94 15.01
N SER A 35 -7.05 -3.99 15.22
CA SER A 35 -8.38 -4.20 14.64
C SER A 35 -9.44 -3.22 15.13
N GLU A 36 -9.26 -2.64 16.32
CA GLU A 36 -10.21 -1.70 16.94
C GLU A 36 -9.99 -0.26 16.45
N ASN A 37 -8.93 -0.01 15.68
CA ASN A 37 -8.67 1.31 15.15
C ASN A 37 -9.71 1.63 14.05
N TYR A 38 -10.60 2.59 14.33
CA TYR A 38 -11.68 2.97 13.41
C TYR A 38 -11.14 3.38 12.03
N LEU A 39 -9.94 4.01 12.00
CA LEU A 39 -9.26 4.40 10.77
C LEU A 39 -8.89 3.18 9.93
N TYR A 40 -8.41 2.11 10.57
CA TYR A 40 -8.02 0.87 9.87
C TYR A 40 -9.23 0.20 9.23
N THR A 41 -10.32 0.05 9.99
CA THR A 41 -11.57 -0.52 9.46
C THR A 41 -12.14 0.33 8.31
N ALA A 42 -12.12 1.66 8.44
CA ALA A 42 -12.54 2.57 7.37
C ALA A 42 -11.68 2.42 6.11
N SER A 43 -10.35 2.35 6.28
CA SER A 43 -9.39 2.19 5.18
C SER A 43 -9.62 0.90 4.41
N LYS A 44 -9.79 -0.22 5.11
CA LYS A 44 -10.04 -1.54 4.50
C LYS A 44 -11.38 -1.60 3.76
N ARG A 45 -12.43 -1.00 4.33
CA ARG A 45 -13.74 -0.89 3.65
C ARG A 45 -13.63 -0.05 2.39
N TYR A 46 -12.94 1.08 2.46
CA TYR A 46 -12.77 1.95 1.31
C TYR A 46 -11.93 1.30 0.21
N ALA A 47 -10.85 0.60 0.58
CA ALA A 47 -10.07 -0.21 -0.36
C ALA A 47 -10.94 -1.28 -1.05
N ALA A 48 -11.77 -2.03 -0.31
CA ALA A 48 -12.69 -3.03 -0.88
C ALA A 48 -13.75 -2.44 -1.82
N LEU A 49 -14.22 -1.21 -1.56
CA LEU A 49 -15.13 -0.50 -2.46
C LEU A 49 -14.44 -0.13 -3.77
N LEU A 50 -13.21 0.41 -3.71
CA LEU A 50 -12.42 0.72 -4.90
C LEU A 50 -12.11 -0.54 -5.72
N GLU A 51 -11.87 -1.65 -5.02
CA GLU A 51 -11.68 -2.98 -5.59
C GLU A 51 -12.89 -3.45 -6.39
N ASN A 52 -14.09 -3.31 -5.82
CA ASN A 52 -15.35 -3.67 -6.49
C ASN A 52 -15.64 -2.79 -7.71
N VAL A 53 -15.18 -1.53 -7.69
CA VAL A 53 -15.27 -0.63 -8.85
C VAL A 53 -14.25 -0.99 -9.94
N GLY A 54 -13.23 -1.79 -9.61
CA GLY A 54 -12.18 -2.20 -10.55
C GLY A 54 -11.07 -1.15 -10.73
N THR A 55 -10.91 -0.25 -9.77
CA THR A 55 -9.95 0.85 -9.88
C THR A 55 -8.52 0.31 -9.84
N THR A 56 -7.78 0.48 -10.93
CA THR A 56 -6.40 0.00 -11.08
C THR A 56 -5.46 1.19 -11.25
N SER A 57 -5.09 1.79 -10.13
CA SER A 57 -4.22 2.97 -10.07
C SER A 57 -2.96 2.68 -9.26
N ILE A 58 -1.84 3.32 -9.62
CA ILE A 58 -0.61 3.27 -8.83
C ILE A 58 -0.80 3.90 -7.44
N VAL A 59 -1.69 4.89 -7.33
CA VAL A 59 -2.02 5.56 -6.07
C VAL A 59 -2.76 4.60 -5.14
N TYR A 60 -3.65 3.78 -5.69
CA TYR A 60 -4.30 2.69 -4.96
C TYR A 60 -3.27 1.68 -4.42
N LEU A 61 -2.31 1.24 -5.26
CA LEU A 61 -1.22 0.34 -4.84
C LEU A 61 -0.41 0.92 -3.68
N GLN A 62 -0.07 2.21 -3.73
CA GLN A 62 0.63 2.89 -2.64
C GLN A 62 -0.20 2.91 -1.36
N ALA A 63 -1.50 3.16 -1.44
CA ALA A 63 -2.37 3.19 -0.28
C ALA A 63 -2.48 1.81 0.40
N ILE A 64 -2.66 0.73 -0.38
CA ILE A 64 -2.73 -0.63 0.18
C ILE A 64 -1.40 -1.09 0.77
N LEU A 65 -0.26 -0.64 0.21
CA LEU A 65 1.07 -0.88 0.80
C LEU A 65 1.20 -0.20 2.17
N LEU A 66 0.75 1.04 2.30
CA LEU A 66 0.76 1.77 3.58
C LEU A 66 -0.11 1.05 4.64
N ILE A 67 -1.27 0.54 4.25
CA ILE A 67 -2.13 -0.27 5.14
C ILE A 67 -1.40 -1.54 5.58
N SER A 68 -0.73 -2.24 4.66
CA SER A 68 0.01 -3.47 4.96
C SER A 68 1.16 -3.24 5.94
N LEU A 69 1.86 -2.10 5.83
CA LEU A 69 2.94 -1.71 6.72
C LEU A 69 2.42 -1.45 8.15
N TYR A 70 1.25 -0.82 8.28
CA TYR A 70 0.61 -0.64 9.57
C TYR A 70 0.20 -1.96 10.21
N GLU A 71 -0.39 -2.89 9.44
CA GLU A 71 -0.75 -4.23 9.94
C GLU A 71 0.48 -5.00 10.43
N TYR A 72 1.62 -4.88 9.72
CA TYR A 72 2.89 -5.45 10.14
C TYR A 72 3.43 -4.82 11.44
N GLY A 73 3.41 -3.49 11.54
CA GLY A 73 3.88 -2.76 12.73
C GLY A 73 3.04 -3.02 13.98
N GLN A 74 1.76 -3.34 13.83
CA GLN A 74 0.87 -3.68 14.94
C GLN A 74 0.83 -5.18 15.27
N GLY A 75 1.50 -6.04 14.50
CA GLY A 75 1.53 -7.48 14.74
C GLY A 75 0.25 -8.23 14.36
N VAL A 76 -0.53 -7.73 13.39
CA VAL A 76 -1.78 -8.38 12.92
C VAL A 76 -1.47 -9.45 11.88
N TYR A 77 -0.97 -10.59 12.34
CA TYR A 77 -0.81 -11.80 11.53
C TYR A 77 -2.13 -12.58 11.57
N PRO A 78 -2.81 -13.04 10.49
CA PRO A 78 -2.47 -13.24 9.06
C PRO A 78 -2.99 -12.18 8.07
N ALA A 79 -3.71 -11.15 8.54
CA ALA A 79 -4.30 -10.13 7.67
C ALA A 79 -3.22 -9.36 6.88
N ALA A 80 -2.10 -9.05 7.53
CA ALA A 80 -0.93 -8.43 6.90
C ALA A 80 -0.39 -9.24 5.72
N TYR A 81 -0.37 -10.57 5.85
CA TYR A 81 0.14 -11.42 4.77
C TYR A 81 -0.81 -11.41 3.55
N MET A 82 -2.12 -11.38 3.80
CA MET A 82 -3.12 -11.31 2.73
C MET A 82 -3.07 -9.97 1.98
N THR A 83 -2.92 -8.85 2.69
CA THR A 83 -2.83 -7.52 2.06
C THR A 83 -1.56 -7.36 1.24
N VAL A 84 -0.42 -7.84 1.73
CA VAL A 84 0.82 -7.89 0.95
C VAL A 84 0.63 -8.73 -0.31
N GLY A 85 -0.03 -9.89 -0.21
CA GLY A 85 -0.39 -10.71 -1.37
C GLY A 85 -1.28 -9.98 -2.38
N GLN A 86 -2.27 -9.21 -1.90
CA GLN A 86 -3.07 -8.34 -2.77
C GLN A 86 -2.19 -7.31 -3.48
N CYS A 87 -1.27 -6.66 -2.79
CA CYS A 87 -0.35 -5.67 -3.38
C CYS A 87 0.47 -6.27 -4.53
N ILE A 88 0.98 -7.49 -4.36
CA ILE A 88 1.77 -8.18 -5.39
C ILE A 88 0.92 -8.43 -6.64
N ARG A 89 -0.31 -8.93 -6.47
CA ARG A 89 -1.24 -9.17 -7.58
C ARG A 89 -1.61 -7.87 -8.31
N TYR A 90 -1.80 -6.78 -7.57
CA TYR A 90 -2.04 -5.46 -8.19
C TYR A 90 -0.82 -4.94 -8.93
N ALA A 91 0.38 -5.12 -8.40
CA ALA A 91 1.61 -4.73 -9.09
C ALA A 91 1.81 -5.50 -10.41
N GLU A 92 1.50 -6.81 -10.39
CA GLU A 92 1.52 -7.65 -11.60
C GLU A 92 0.45 -7.21 -12.60
N LEU A 93 -0.77 -6.91 -12.14
CA LEU A 93 -1.86 -6.41 -12.98
C LEU A 93 -1.54 -5.06 -13.63
N LEU A 94 -0.85 -4.18 -12.92
CA LEU A 94 -0.37 -2.89 -13.45
C LEU A 94 0.82 -3.05 -14.41
N GLY A 95 1.35 -4.27 -14.59
CA GLY A 95 2.50 -4.53 -15.45
C GLY A 95 3.78 -3.86 -14.94
N LEU A 96 3.86 -3.58 -13.63
CA LEU A 96 5.06 -2.97 -13.07
C LEU A 96 6.25 -3.92 -13.29
N PRO A 97 7.34 -3.46 -13.91
CA PRO A 97 8.49 -4.31 -14.17
C PRO A 97 8.98 -4.85 -12.82
N SER A 98 9.03 -6.17 -12.70
CA SER A 98 9.70 -6.83 -11.58
C SER A 98 11.04 -6.16 -11.35
N TYR A 99 11.38 -5.89 -10.08
CA TYR A 99 12.63 -5.25 -9.64
C TYR A 99 13.89 -5.67 -10.42
N ARG A 100 13.92 -6.93 -10.86
CA ARG A 100 14.95 -7.55 -11.69
C ARG A 100 15.16 -6.93 -13.09
N ASN A 101 14.15 -6.28 -13.66
CA ASN A 101 14.22 -5.60 -14.96
C ASN A 101 14.48 -4.10 -14.79
N THR A 102 14.07 -3.52 -13.66
CA THR A 102 14.25 -2.10 -13.34
C THR A 102 15.67 -1.79 -12.87
N SER A 103 16.39 -2.77 -12.29
CA SER A 103 17.82 -2.66 -11.99
C SER A 103 18.71 -2.52 -13.25
N ALA A 104 18.24 -3.01 -14.40
CA ALA A 104 18.90 -2.77 -15.68
C ALA A 104 18.69 -1.34 -16.21
N VAL A 105 17.60 -0.67 -15.80
CA VAL A 105 17.23 0.69 -16.26
C VAL A 105 17.68 1.79 -15.30
N LEU A 106 17.63 1.56 -13.98
CA LEU A 106 18.11 2.52 -12.98
C LEU A 106 19.64 2.51 -12.82
N GLY A 107 20.33 1.53 -13.41
CA GLY A 107 21.72 1.27 -13.06
C GLY A 107 21.82 0.77 -11.62
N HIS A 108 22.79 -0.07 -11.34
CA HIS A 108 23.08 -0.51 -9.97
C HIS A 108 23.23 0.69 -9.02
N PRO A 109 22.57 0.64 -7.86
CA PRO A 109 23.37 0.77 -6.65
C PRO A 109 22.98 -0.31 -5.64
N VAL A 110 23.88 -0.57 -4.69
CA VAL A 110 23.70 -1.49 -3.56
C VAL A 110 23.98 -2.97 -3.85
N SER A 111 25.16 -3.26 -4.42
CA SER A 111 25.89 -4.49 -4.09
C SER A 111 27.00 -4.27 -3.05
N SER A 112 27.27 -3.02 -2.62
CA SER A 112 28.38 -2.73 -1.69
C SER A 112 28.01 -2.63 -0.20
N PHE A 113 26.74 -2.80 0.20
CA PHE A 113 26.38 -2.66 1.63
C PHE A 113 26.50 -3.97 2.45
N CYS A 114 26.91 -5.08 1.83
CA CYS A 114 27.02 -6.38 2.51
C CYS A 114 28.44 -6.71 3.02
N HIS A 115 29.43 -5.82 2.90
CA HIS A 115 30.82 -6.11 3.31
C HIS A 115 31.33 -5.26 4.50
N SER A 116 30.47 -4.52 5.20
CA SER A 116 30.88 -3.78 6.43
C SER A 116 29.99 -4.04 7.65
N LEU A 117 29.17 -5.10 7.64
CA LEU A 117 28.34 -5.48 8.79
C LEU A 117 28.52 -6.94 9.20
N PHE A 118 29.72 -7.47 8.96
CA PHE A 118 30.19 -8.74 9.51
C PHE A 118 31.70 -8.66 9.77
N GLU A 119 32.10 -7.70 10.60
CA GLU A 119 33.12 -7.96 11.63
C GLU A 119 32.39 -8.36 12.91
#